data_AF-A0A9P8F0D4-F1
#
_entry.id   AF-A0A9P8F0D4-F1
#
_cell.length_a   1.000
_cell.length_b   1.000
_cell.length_c   1.000
_cell.angle_alpha   90.00
_cell.angle_beta   90.00
_cell.angle_gamma   90.00
#
_symmetry.space_group_name_H-M   'P 1'
#
loop_
_entity.id
_entity.type
_entity.pdbx_description
1 polymer ?
#
loop_
_entity_poly.entity_id
_entity_poly.type
_entity_poly.pdbx_seq_one_letter_code
_entity_poly.pdbx_strand_id
1 'polypeptide(L)'
;MAQLDTLDIVVLAALLLGTIAYFTKGTYWAVAKDPYAGSLANGAASKAGKTRDILEKMDESGKNCVIFYGSQTGTAEDYASRLAKEGSSRFGLKTMTADLEEYDFENLDSFPEDKVAMFVLATYGEGEPTDNAVEFYEFISSEDVSFSQGGGISEKPLANFKYVAFGLGNNTYEHYNSMVRNVTKFLDRLGANRIGAAGEGDDGAGTMEEDFLAWKEPMWKDLAESMHLQEREAVYEPVLEVTEKPGMDAESDDVYLGEPNKNHLEGRQKGPFNAHNPYIAPIAESKELFTVKDRNCLHMEIDISGSNLTYTTGDHIAIWPTNAGKEVDRF
;
A
#
# COMPACT_ATOMS: atom_id res chain seq x y z
N MET A 1 -44.99 12.18 54.52
CA MET A 1 -44.28 13.14 53.66
C MET A 1 -42.82 13.03 54.01
N ALA A 2 -42.00 12.41 53.17
CA ALA A 2 -40.55 12.40 53.37
C ALA A 2 -40.03 13.80 53.04
N GLN A 3 -39.46 14.49 54.03
CA GLN A 3 -38.79 15.78 53.80
C GLN A 3 -37.42 15.47 53.20
N LEU A 4 -37.19 15.96 51.99
CA LEU A 4 -35.86 15.98 51.37
C LEU A 4 -34.96 16.88 52.23
N ASP A 5 -33.86 16.33 52.74
CA ASP A 5 -32.85 17.13 53.44
C ASP A 5 -31.92 17.78 52.40
N THR A 6 -31.18 18.80 52.82
CA THR A 6 -30.20 19.56 52.05
C THR A 6 -29.22 18.64 51.33
N LEU A 7 -28.83 17.53 51.96
CA LEU A 7 -27.94 16.54 51.37
C LEU A 7 -28.57 15.81 50.18
N ASP A 8 -29.86 15.47 50.25
CA ASP A 8 -30.57 14.81 49.15
C ASP A 8 -30.71 15.75 47.95
N ILE A 9 -30.94 17.04 48.20
CA ILE A 9 -31.00 18.07 47.15
C ILE A 9 -29.64 18.21 46.46
N VAL A 10 -28.54 18.19 47.23
CA VAL A 10 -27.18 18.25 46.68
C VAL A 10 -26.85 17.02 45.84
N VAL A 11 -27.22 15.82 46.30
CA VAL A 11 -27.01 14.57 45.56
C VAL A 11 -27.82 14.54 44.27
N LEU A 12 -29.09 14.96 44.31
CA LEU A 12 -29.94 15.04 43.12
C LEU A 12 -29.42 16.08 42.12
N ALA A 13 -28.91 17.23 42.59
CA ALA A 13 -28.30 18.23 41.74
C ALA A 13 -27.00 17.71 41.09
N ALA A 14 -26.16 16.98 41.83
CA ALA A 14 -24.94 16.38 41.30
C ALA A 14 -25.24 15.29 40.26
N LEU A 15 -26.26 14.45 40.49
CA LEU A 15 -26.72 13.45 39.53
C LEU A 15 -27.29 14.12 38.27
N LEU A 16 -28.07 15.19 38.41
CA LEU A 16 -28.60 15.94 37.27
C LEU A 16 -27.46 16.56 36.45
N LEU A 17 -26.49 17.20 37.10
CA LEU A 17 -25.32 17.80 36.44
C LEU A 17 -24.45 16.74 35.75
N GLY A 18 -24.21 15.60 36.40
CA GLY A 18 -23.49 14.48 35.80
C GLY A 18 -24.23 13.88 34.60
N THR A 19 -25.56 13.81 34.68
CA THR A 19 -26.42 13.34 33.57
C THR A 19 -26.37 14.31 32.39
N ILE A 20 -26.51 15.62 32.64
CA ILE A 20 -26.38 16.65 31.60
C ILE A 20 -24.98 16.62 30.99
N ALA A 21 -23.93 16.50 31.79
CA ALA A 21 -22.55 16.39 31.29
C ALA A 21 -22.36 15.14 30.42
N TYR A 22 -22.95 14.00 30.80
CA TYR A 22 -22.89 12.76 30.02
C TYR A 22 -23.65 12.88 28.69
N PHE A 23 -24.87 13.44 28.68
CA PHE A 23 -25.67 13.60 27.47
C PHE A 23 -25.22 14.75 26.56
N THR A 24 -24.45 15.71 27.07
CA THR A 24 -23.83 16.80 26.27
C THR A 24 -22.38 16.50 25.88
N LYS A 25 -21.81 15.38 26.35
CA LYS A 25 -20.50 14.87 25.93
C LYS A 25 -20.59 14.50 24.44
N GLY A 26 -19.91 15.28 23.59
CA GLY A 26 -19.90 15.12 22.14
C GLY A 26 -20.57 16.25 21.35
N THR A 27 -21.46 17.04 21.96
CA THR A 27 -22.10 18.20 21.29
C THR A 27 -21.44 19.53 21.67
N TYR A 28 -21.13 19.73 22.97
CA TYR A 28 -20.53 20.98 23.47
C TYR A 28 -19.10 20.83 24.00
N TRP A 29 -18.67 19.57 24.23
CA TRP A 29 -17.38 19.22 24.83
C TRP A 29 -16.56 18.29 23.94
N ALA A 30 -16.87 18.23 22.65
CA ALA A 30 -16.04 17.50 21.70
C ALA A 30 -14.63 18.11 21.72
N VAL A 31 -13.64 17.31 22.11
CA VAL A 31 -12.25 17.56 21.72
C VAL A 31 -12.29 17.74 20.21
N ALA A 32 -11.72 18.83 19.69
CA ALA A 32 -11.67 19.08 18.27
C ALA A 32 -11.21 17.79 17.57
N LYS A 33 -12.13 17.15 16.84
CA LYS A 33 -11.75 16.05 15.97
C LYS A 33 -10.73 16.63 15.02
N ASP A 34 -9.58 15.99 14.96
CA ASP A 34 -8.54 16.34 14.02
C ASP A 34 -9.18 16.48 12.63
N PRO A 35 -9.14 17.67 12.00
CA PRO A 35 -9.69 17.85 10.66
C PRO A 35 -9.03 16.94 9.62
N TYR A 36 -7.89 16.32 9.95
CA TYR A 36 -7.19 15.36 9.11
C TYR A 36 -7.66 13.90 9.27
N ALA A 37 -8.34 13.54 10.35
CA ALA A 37 -8.91 12.20 10.51
C ALA A 37 -10.03 11.89 9.49
N GLY A 38 -10.61 12.93 8.87
CA GLY A 38 -11.61 12.79 7.79
C GLY A 38 -11.09 13.14 6.40
N SER A 39 -9.86 13.64 6.25
CA SER A 39 -9.31 14.00 4.93
C SER A 39 -8.67 12.82 4.19
N LEU A 40 -8.36 11.72 4.88
CA LEU A 40 -7.93 10.47 4.24
C LEU A 40 -9.11 9.73 3.57
N ALA A 41 -10.35 9.93 4.04
CA ALA A 41 -11.55 9.30 3.47
C ALA A 41 -12.01 9.90 2.12
N ASN A 42 -11.40 10.99 1.65
CA ASN A 42 -11.77 11.66 0.39
C ASN A 42 -10.65 11.60 -0.68
N GLY A 43 -9.63 10.76 -0.49
CA GLY A 43 -8.57 10.50 -1.46
C GLY A 43 -8.88 9.40 -2.47
N ALA A 44 -9.79 8.47 -2.15
CA ALA A 44 -10.27 7.45 -3.06
C ALA A 44 -11.35 8.02 -4.01
N ALA A 45 -10.99 9.03 -4.81
CA ALA A 45 -11.71 9.28 -6.04
C ALA A 45 -11.47 8.07 -6.95
N SER A 46 -12.33 7.06 -6.82
CA SER A 46 -12.44 5.94 -7.76
C SER A 46 -12.18 6.45 -9.17
N LYS A 47 -11.20 5.87 -9.87
CA LYS A 47 -11.15 6.01 -11.33
C LYS A 47 -12.49 5.48 -11.83
N ALA A 48 -13.38 6.39 -12.21
CA ALA A 48 -14.71 6.05 -12.70
C ALA A 48 -14.58 4.95 -13.78
N GLY A 49 -15.03 3.74 -13.45
CA GLY A 49 -15.04 2.58 -14.34
C GLY A 49 -14.08 1.42 -14.05
N LYS A 50 -13.26 1.46 -12.98
CA LYS A 50 -12.50 0.26 -12.53
C LYS A 50 -13.16 -0.35 -11.29
N THR A 51 -13.43 -1.66 -11.33
CA THR A 51 -13.87 -2.41 -10.14
C THR A 51 -12.77 -2.43 -9.07
N ARG A 52 -13.17 -2.30 -7.81
CA ARG A 52 -12.32 -2.51 -6.63
C ARG A 52 -12.41 -3.94 -6.09
N ASP A 53 -13.22 -4.78 -6.72
CA ASP A 53 -13.30 -6.21 -6.42
C ASP A 53 -12.15 -6.95 -7.13
N ILE A 54 -11.20 -7.47 -6.35
CA ILE A 54 -10.06 -8.21 -6.92
C ILE A 54 -10.49 -9.52 -7.62
N LEU A 55 -11.54 -10.19 -7.15
CA LEU A 55 -12.02 -11.44 -7.73
C LEU A 55 -12.65 -11.21 -9.09
N GLU A 56 -13.49 -10.17 -9.22
CA GLU A 56 -14.03 -9.71 -10.50
C GLU A 56 -12.88 -9.39 -11.45
N LYS A 57 -11.86 -8.66 -10.97
CA LYS A 57 -10.71 -8.31 -11.80
C LYS A 57 -9.92 -9.52 -12.29
N MET A 58 -9.71 -10.50 -11.41
CA MET A 58 -9.07 -11.77 -11.75
C MET A 58 -9.88 -12.55 -12.78
N ASP A 59 -11.20 -12.59 -12.64
CA ASP A 59 -12.08 -13.31 -13.59
C ASP A 59 -12.10 -12.65 -14.97
N GLU A 60 -12.27 -11.32 -15.04
CA GLU A 60 -12.24 -10.55 -16.30
C GLU A 60 -10.92 -10.75 -17.07
N SER A 61 -9.81 -10.84 -16.35
CA SER A 61 -8.47 -10.99 -16.92
C SER A 61 -8.00 -12.45 -17.01
N GLY A 62 -8.84 -13.40 -16.60
CA GLY A 62 -8.55 -14.83 -16.58
C GLY A 62 -7.36 -15.21 -15.72
N LYS A 63 -7.12 -14.49 -14.62
CA LYS A 63 -5.98 -14.67 -13.71
C LYS A 63 -6.35 -15.61 -12.56
N ASN A 64 -5.37 -16.41 -12.14
CA ASN A 64 -5.52 -17.35 -11.02
C ASN A 64 -4.49 -17.13 -9.90
N CYS A 65 -3.59 -16.16 -10.07
CA CYS A 65 -2.63 -15.76 -9.05
C CYS A 65 -2.57 -14.23 -8.99
N VAL A 66 -2.82 -13.66 -7.82
CA VAL A 66 -2.65 -12.23 -7.54
C VAL A 66 -1.45 -12.05 -6.61
N ILE A 67 -0.59 -11.09 -6.92
CA ILE A 67 0.54 -10.71 -6.08
C ILE A 67 0.30 -9.28 -5.60
N PHE A 68 -0.15 -9.17 -4.35
CA PHE A 68 -0.33 -7.91 -3.67
C PHE A 68 1.01 -7.37 -3.20
N TYR A 69 1.21 -6.06 -3.30
CA TYR A 69 2.37 -5.39 -2.74
C TYR A 69 1.99 -4.24 -1.79
N GLY A 70 2.70 -4.17 -0.67
CA GLY A 70 2.75 -2.99 0.20
C GLY A 70 4.12 -2.34 0.04
N SER A 71 4.19 -1.18 -0.63
CA SER A 71 5.47 -0.53 -0.96
C SER A 71 5.43 0.98 -0.78
N GLN A 72 6.49 1.53 -0.19
CA GLN A 72 6.71 2.97 -0.07
C GLN A 72 7.62 3.52 -1.18
N THR A 73 8.65 2.76 -1.57
CA THR A 73 9.71 3.17 -2.50
C THR A 73 9.85 2.26 -3.73
N GLY A 74 8.91 1.34 -3.94
CA GLY A 74 8.85 0.46 -5.12
C GLY A 74 9.59 -0.88 -5.00
N THR A 75 10.38 -1.12 -3.94
CA THR A 75 11.13 -2.40 -3.80
C THR A 75 10.21 -3.62 -3.72
N ALA A 76 9.12 -3.53 -2.95
CA ALA A 76 8.15 -4.61 -2.84
C ALA A 76 7.34 -4.80 -4.13
N GLU A 77 7.07 -3.72 -4.86
CA GLU A 77 6.41 -3.76 -6.18
C GLU A 77 7.29 -4.46 -7.23
N ASP A 78 8.61 -4.20 -7.24
CA ASP A 78 9.55 -4.91 -8.12
C ASP A 78 9.60 -6.40 -7.80
N TYR A 79 9.71 -6.77 -6.51
CA TYR A 79 9.70 -8.17 -6.09
C TYR A 79 8.37 -8.86 -6.43
N ALA A 80 7.24 -8.17 -6.29
CA ALA A 80 5.95 -8.68 -6.72
C ALA A 80 5.90 -8.93 -8.23
N SER A 81 6.44 -8.01 -9.03
CA SER A 81 6.53 -8.13 -10.50
C SER A 81 7.44 -9.29 -10.92
N ARG A 82 8.55 -9.50 -10.21
CA ARG A 82 9.45 -10.63 -10.41
C ARG A 82 8.77 -11.96 -10.10
N LEU A 83 8.06 -12.06 -8.98
CA LEU A 83 7.25 -13.25 -8.64
C LEU A 83 6.17 -13.50 -9.69
N ALA A 84 5.49 -12.45 -10.17
CA ALA A 84 4.46 -12.57 -11.19
C ALA A 84 5.04 -13.14 -12.51
N LYS A 85 6.18 -12.60 -12.97
CA LYS A 85 6.86 -13.05 -14.19
C LYS A 85 7.36 -14.49 -14.04
N GLU A 86 7.92 -14.82 -12.88
CA GLU A 86 8.43 -16.16 -12.62
C GLU A 86 7.31 -17.20 -12.48
N GLY A 87 6.23 -16.87 -11.77
CA GLY A 87 5.04 -17.71 -11.66
C GLY A 87 4.42 -18.02 -13.02
N SER A 88 4.34 -17.01 -13.90
CA SER A 88 3.90 -17.22 -15.28
C SER A 88 4.87 -18.12 -16.04
N SER A 89 6.14 -17.73 -16.14
CA SER A 89 7.12 -18.43 -16.99
C SER A 89 7.44 -19.85 -16.52
N ARG A 90 7.64 -20.09 -15.21
CA ARG A 90 8.04 -21.41 -14.66
C ARG A 90 6.89 -22.31 -14.24
N PHE A 91 5.74 -21.77 -13.85
CA PHE A 91 4.65 -22.58 -13.28
C PHE A 91 3.32 -22.47 -14.04
N GLY A 92 3.28 -21.68 -15.12
CA GLY A 92 2.08 -21.51 -15.94
C GLY A 92 0.94 -20.79 -15.21
N LEU A 93 1.24 -20.12 -14.10
CA LEU A 93 0.26 -19.31 -13.38
C LEU A 93 -0.13 -18.11 -14.24
N LYS A 94 -1.42 -17.79 -14.25
CA LYS A 94 -1.91 -16.57 -14.86
C LYS A 94 -1.87 -15.49 -13.81
N THR A 95 -0.72 -14.81 -13.74
CA THR A 95 -0.38 -13.85 -12.67
C THR A 95 -0.79 -12.42 -12.99
N MET A 96 -1.10 -11.66 -11.94
CA MET A 96 -1.21 -10.19 -11.97
C MET A 96 -0.63 -9.61 -10.69
N THR A 97 -0.05 -8.42 -10.78
CA THR A 97 0.31 -7.61 -9.60
C THR A 97 -0.85 -6.70 -9.25
N ALA A 98 -1.01 -6.40 -7.96
CA ALA A 98 -2.07 -5.56 -7.44
C ALA A 98 -1.54 -4.66 -6.32
N ASP A 99 -1.76 -3.35 -6.46
CA ASP A 99 -1.59 -2.43 -5.35
C ASP A 99 -2.72 -2.69 -4.32
N LEU A 100 -2.38 -2.79 -3.04
CA LEU A 100 -3.39 -2.98 -2.00
C LEU A 100 -4.38 -1.81 -1.92
N GLU A 101 -3.96 -0.57 -2.22
CA GLU A 101 -4.84 0.61 -2.16
C GLU A 101 -5.95 0.60 -3.23
N GLU A 102 -5.75 -0.15 -4.33
CA GLU A 102 -6.69 -0.19 -5.45
C GLU A 102 -7.93 -1.07 -5.20
N TYR A 103 -7.92 -1.96 -4.19
CA TYR A 103 -8.94 -2.99 -4.00
C TYR A 103 -9.60 -2.96 -2.61
N ASP A 104 -10.81 -3.49 -2.55
CA ASP A 104 -11.56 -3.76 -1.33
C ASP A 104 -11.36 -5.24 -0.92
N PHE A 105 -11.56 -5.58 0.36
CA PHE A 105 -11.11 -6.86 0.94
C PHE A 105 -12.22 -7.70 1.59
N GLU A 106 -13.45 -7.20 1.59
CA GLU A 106 -14.64 -7.87 2.13
C GLU A 106 -14.97 -9.16 1.39
N ASN A 107 -14.53 -9.30 0.14
CA ASN A 107 -14.77 -10.46 -0.72
C ASN A 107 -13.67 -11.54 -0.64
N LEU A 108 -12.64 -11.36 0.19
CA LEU A 108 -11.57 -12.36 0.33
C LEU A 108 -12.07 -13.72 0.86
N ASP A 109 -13.24 -13.75 1.50
CA ASP A 109 -13.93 -14.98 1.92
C ASP A 109 -14.51 -15.79 0.75
N SER A 110 -14.74 -15.12 -0.38
CA SER A 110 -15.22 -15.70 -1.62
C SER A 110 -14.08 -16.16 -2.53
N PHE A 111 -12.84 -16.11 -2.05
CA PHE A 111 -11.66 -16.45 -2.83
C PHE A 111 -11.66 -17.95 -3.21
N PRO A 112 -11.70 -18.29 -4.52
CA PRO A 112 -11.77 -19.66 -4.98
C PRO A 112 -10.55 -20.51 -4.61
N GLU A 113 -10.77 -21.81 -4.32
CA GLU A 113 -9.70 -22.75 -3.94
C GLU A 113 -8.66 -23.00 -5.04
N ASP A 114 -9.00 -22.75 -6.30
CA ASP A 114 -8.12 -22.89 -7.47
C ASP A 114 -7.30 -21.62 -7.76
N LYS A 115 -7.48 -20.56 -6.97
CA LYS A 115 -6.70 -19.32 -7.02
C LYS A 115 -5.74 -19.24 -5.83
N VAL A 116 -4.73 -18.39 -5.94
CA VAL A 116 -3.79 -18.10 -4.85
C VAL A 116 -3.43 -16.62 -4.77
N ALA A 117 -3.23 -16.11 -3.56
CA ALA A 117 -2.70 -14.77 -3.31
C ALA A 117 -1.24 -14.83 -2.84
N MET A 118 -0.44 -13.83 -3.20
CA MET A 118 0.90 -13.63 -2.67
C MET A 118 0.98 -12.23 -2.09
N PHE A 119 1.64 -12.06 -0.95
CA PHE A 119 1.85 -10.75 -0.33
C PHE A 119 3.34 -10.44 -0.28
N VAL A 120 3.73 -9.29 -0.82
CA VAL A 120 5.08 -8.74 -0.72
C VAL A 120 4.99 -7.42 0.03
N LEU A 121 5.39 -7.40 1.30
CA LEU A 121 5.04 -6.33 2.23
C LEU A 121 6.28 -5.70 2.84
N ALA A 122 6.51 -4.42 2.57
CA ALA A 122 7.49 -3.65 3.30
C ALA A 122 6.96 -3.25 4.68
N THR A 123 7.86 -3.18 5.66
CA THR A 123 7.60 -2.58 6.97
C THR A 123 8.12 -1.15 6.96
N TYR A 124 7.33 -0.19 7.44
CA TYR A 124 7.72 1.22 7.52
C TYR A 124 7.55 1.78 8.94
N GLY A 125 8.07 2.99 9.17
CA GLY A 125 7.94 3.69 10.45
C GLY A 125 8.36 2.84 11.67
N GLU A 126 7.48 2.79 12.66
CA GLU A 126 7.64 2.01 13.89
C GLU A 126 6.93 0.65 13.81
N GLY A 127 7.10 -0.04 12.68
CA GLY A 127 6.45 -1.33 12.43
C GLY A 127 5.06 -1.23 11.82
N GLU A 128 4.80 -0.11 11.16
CA GLU A 128 3.56 0.24 10.51
C GLU A 128 3.51 -0.32 9.07
N PRO A 129 2.30 -0.51 8.50
CA PRO A 129 2.15 -0.77 7.07
C PRO A 129 2.70 0.39 6.24
N THR A 130 3.05 0.12 4.98
CA THR A 130 3.22 1.18 3.96
C THR A 130 1.90 1.88 3.70
N ASP A 131 1.95 3.13 3.21
CA ASP A 131 0.74 3.94 3.00
C ASP A 131 -0.32 3.21 2.17
N ASN A 132 0.10 2.54 1.10
CA ASN A 132 -0.77 1.80 0.20
C ASN A 132 -1.36 0.50 0.80
N ALA A 133 -0.95 0.10 2.00
CA ALA A 133 -1.37 -1.12 2.68
C ALA A 133 -2.16 -0.87 3.98
N VAL A 134 -2.40 0.40 4.35
CA VAL A 134 -3.08 0.78 5.59
C VAL A 134 -4.49 0.19 5.67
N GLU A 135 -5.32 0.43 4.65
CA GLU A 135 -6.72 -0.05 4.64
C GLU A 135 -6.80 -1.58 4.77
N PHE A 136 -5.94 -2.30 4.06
CA PHE A 136 -5.81 -3.75 4.16
C PHE A 136 -5.47 -4.20 5.59
N TYR A 137 -4.45 -3.58 6.18
CA TYR A 137 -3.98 -3.91 7.53
C TYR A 137 -5.06 -3.65 8.59
N GLU A 138 -5.72 -2.49 8.54
CA GLU A 138 -6.82 -2.15 9.43
C GLU A 138 -7.98 -3.14 9.30
N PHE A 139 -8.33 -3.49 8.06
CA PHE A 139 -9.39 -4.46 7.79
C PHE A 139 -9.09 -5.82 8.42
N ILE A 140 -7.96 -6.46 8.12
CA ILE A 140 -7.69 -7.83 8.63
C ILE A 140 -7.36 -7.89 10.13
N SER A 141 -6.90 -6.77 10.71
CA SER A 141 -6.53 -6.70 12.13
C SER A 141 -7.73 -6.46 13.04
N SER A 142 -8.83 -5.89 12.52
CA SER A 142 -10.07 -5.63 13.26
C SER A 142 -10.60 -6.88 13.98
N GLU A 143 -11.28 -6.68 15.12
CA GLU A 143 -11.96 -7.75 15.87
C GLU A 143 -13.36 -8.05 15.30
N ASP A 144 -13.98 -7.08 14.62
CA ASP A 144 -15.33 -7.15 14.06
C ASP A 144 -15.28 -7.12 12.52
N VAL A 145 -14.40 -7.93 11.92
CA VAL A 145 -14.31 -8.06 10.46
C VAL A 145 -15.61 -8.60 9.89
N SER A 146 -16.15 -7.91 8.88
CA SER A 146 -17.35 -8.31 8.16
C SER A 146 -17.00 -8.65 6.72
N PHE A 147 -17.06 -9.94 6.38
CA PHE A 147 -16.87 -10.42 5.01
C PHE A 147 -18.21 -10.58 4.26
N SER A 148 -18.14 -10.67 2.94
CA SER A 148 -19.28 -10.60 2.02
C SER A 148 -20.28 -11.76 2.13
N GLN A 149 -19.81 -12.98 2.37
CA GLN A 149 -20.61 -14.19 2.62
C GLN A 149 -21.06 -14.30 4.08
N GLY A 150 -20.64 -13.35 4.93
CA GLY A 150 -20.88 -13.37 6.36
C GLY A 150 -20.00 -14.38 7.09
N GLY A 151 -20.21 -14.45 8.41
CA GLY A 151 -19.43 -15.29 9.30
C GLY A 151 -18.43 -14.48 10.14
N GLY A 152 -18.47 -14.71 11.45
CA GLY A 152 -17.51 -14.10 12.38
C GLY A 152 -16.18 -14.85 12.38
N ILE A 153 -15.18 -14.31 13.07
CA ILE A 153 -13.84 -14.93 13.23
C ILE A 153 -13.93 -16.40 13.69
N SER A 154 -14.93 -16.74 14.53
CA SER A 154 -15.16 -18.11 15.01
C SER A 154 -15.45 -19.13 13.91
N GLU A 155 -15.93 -18.68 12.76
CA GLU A 155 -16.31 -19.51 11.62
C GLU A 155 -15.18 -19.65 10.59
N LYS A 156 -14.00 -19.04 10.85
CA LYS A 156 -12.83 -19.07 9.96
C LYS A 156 -13.20 -18.63 8.53
N PRO A 157 -13.60 -17.36 8.35
CA PRO A 157 -14.14 -16.87 7.09
C PRO A 157 -13.19 -17.03 5.90
N LEU A 158 -11.87 -17.08 6.13
CA LEU A 158 -10.86 -17.24 5.09
C LEU A 158 -10.39 -18.69 4.90
N ALA A 159 -11.18 -19.70 5.32
CA ALA A 159 -10.80 -21.12 5.24
C ALA A 159 -10.38 -21.62 3.85
N ASN A 160 -10.82 -20.96 2.77
CA ASN A 160 -10.45 -21.31 1.39
C ASN A 160 -9.32 -20.42 0.83
N PHE A 161 -8.98 -19.34 1.51
CA PHE A 161 -7.99 -18.37 1.08
C PHE A 161 -6.58 -18.94 1.22
N LYS A 162 -5.94 -19.27 0.10
CA LYS A 162 -4.56 -19.74 0.05
C LYS A 162 -3.62 -18.58 -0.21
N TYR A 163 -2.56 -18.46 0.59
CA TYR A 163 -1.60 -17.39 0.40
C TYR A 163 -0.15 -17.76 0.70
N VAL A 164 0.77 -16.99 0.14
CA VAL A 164 2.20 -16.94 0.52
C VAL A 164 2.55 -15.51 0.90
N ALA A 165 3.61 -15.31 1.68
CA ALA A 165 4.02 -13.96 2.10
C ALA A 165 5.54 -13.81 2.18
N PHE A 166 6.04 -12.64 1.76
CA PHE A 166 7.42 -12.20 1.92
C PHE A 166 7.43 -10.78 2.48
N GLY A 167 8.21 -10.57 3.53
CA GLY A 167 8.41 -9.27 4.17
C GLY A 167 9.71 -8.62 3.75
N LEU A 168 9.68 -7.30 3.55
CA LEU A 168 10.87 -6.48 3.41
C LEU A 168 11.01 -5.67 4.70
N GLY A 169 12.12 -5.88 5.41
CA GLY A 169 12.44 -5.16 6.63
C GLY A 169 13.90 -4.77 6.68
N ASN A 170 14.27 -4.13 7.78
CA ASN A 170 15.65 -3.74 8.05
C ASN A 170 15.94 -3.97 9.54
N ASN A 171 16.92 -4.82 9.85
CA ASN A 171 17.23 -5.23 11.22
C ASN A 171 17.78 -4.11 12.11
N THR A 172 18.13 -2.94 11.54
CA THR A 172 18.56 -1.78 12.31
C THR A 172 17.41 -1.05 12.98
N TYR A 173 16.16 -1.37 12.60
CA TYR A 173 14.95 -0.86 13.21
C TYR A 173 14.42 -1.82 14.28
N GLU A 174 13.78 -1.28 15.32
CA GLU A 174 13.24 -2.08 16.43
C GLU A 174 12.18 -3.09 15.96
N HIS A 175 11.31 -2.66 15.05
CA HIS A 175 10.17 -3.44 14.57
C HIS A 175 10.46 -4.18 13.26
N TYR A 176 11.59 -4.89 13.20
CA TYR A 176 12.03 -5.69 12.05
C TYR A 176 10.97 -6.69 11.55
N ASN A 177 10.59 -6.55 10.26
CA ASN A 177 9.61 -7.39 9.55
C ASN A 177 8.26 -7.55 10.27
N SER A 178 7.89 -6.59 11.11
CA SER A 178 6.63 -6.64 11.88
C SER A 178 5.39 -6.70 10.98
N MET A 179 5.41 -6.06 9.82
CA MET A 179 4.27 -6.03 8.90
C MET A 179 3.91 -7.44 8.39
N VAL A 180 4.86 -8.20 7.83
CA VAL A 180 4.59 -9.56 7.33
C VAL A 180 4.20 -10.52 8.46
N ARG A 181 4.82 -10.37 9.64
CA ARG A 181 4.50 -11.18 10.83
C ARG A 181 3.09 -10.92 11.33
N ASN A 182 2.67 -9.67 11.36
CA ASN A 182 1.33 -9.28 11.79
C ASN A 182 0.27 -9.72 10.76
N VAL A 183 0.49 -9.44 9.46
CA VAL A 183 -0.43 -9.87 8.41
C VAL A 183 -0.64 -11.38 8.41
N THR A 184 0.45 -12.16 8.45
CA THR A 184 0.34 -13.62 8.50
C THR A 184 -0.41 -14.08 9.75
N LYS A 185 -0.12 -13.51 10.93
CA LYS A 185 -0.86 -13.81 12.17
C LYS A 185 -2.36 -13.49 12.05
N PHE A 186 -2.72 -12.37 11.43
CA PHE A 186 -4.13 -11.99 11.27
C PHE A 186 -4.86 -12.87 10.25
N LEU A 187 -4.24 -13.17 9.12
CA LEU A 187 -4.79 -14.09 8.13
C LEU A 187 -4.95 -15.50 8.71
N ASP A 188 -3.95 -15.99 9.46
CA ASP A 188 -4.02 -17.30 10.14
C ASP A 188 -5.14 -17.32 11.19
N ARG A 189 -5.35 -16.22 11.94
CA ARG A 189 -6.48 -16.05 12.87
C ARG A 189 -7.84 -16.16 12.15
N LEU A 190 -7.93 -15.61 10.94
CA LEU A 190 -9.13 -15.63 10.10
C LEU A 190 -9.34 -16.98 9.37
N GLY A 191 -8.41 -17.92 9.54
CA GLY A 191 -8.50 -19.28 8.99
C GLY A 191 -7.86 -19.47 7.62
N ALA A 192 -7.13 -18.48 7.10
CA ALA A 192 -6.41 -18.60 5.85
C ALA A 192 -5.37 -19.72 5.87
N ASN A 193 -5.11 -20.31 4.70
CA ASN A 193 -4.12 -21.36 4.52
C ASN A 193 -2.82 -20.77 3.97
N ARG A 194 -1.83 -20.56 4.85
CA ARG A 194 -0.50 -20.19 4.41
C ARG A 194 0.20 -21.38 3.77
N ILE A 195 0.72 -21.19 2.56
CA ILE A 195 1.55 -22.14 1.83
C ILE A 195 3.02 -21.79 2.10
N GLY A 196 3.78 -22.76 2.60
CA GLY A 196 5.18 -22.57 2.97
C GLY A 196 5.38 -21.61 4.16
N ALA A 197 6.65 -21.25 4.37
CA ALA A 197 7.04 -20.26 5.38
C ALA A 197 6.91 -18.83 4.83
N ALA A 198 6.53 -17.89 5.70
CA ALA A 198 6.68 -16.48 5.38
C ALA A 198 8.18 -16.13 5.32
N GLY A 199 8.60 -15.47 4.26
CA GLY A 199 9.98 -15.01 4.12
C GLY A 199 10.17 -13.62 4.72
N GLU A 200 11.41 -13.31 5.11
CA GLU A 200 11.80 -12.03 5.71
C GLU A 200 13.15 -11.62 5.11
N GLY A 201 13.18 -10.52 4.36
CA GLY A 201 14.40 -9.93 3.85
C GLY A 201 14.93 -8.82 4.73
N ASP A 202 16.25 -8.65 4.73
CA ASP A 202 16.98 -7.69 5.58
C ASP A 202 17.81 -6.68 4.77
N ASP A 203 17.31 -5.45 4.69
CA ASP A 203 18.01 -4.34 4.04
C ASP A 203 19.14 -3.77 4.92
N GLY A 204 19.07 -3.96 6.25
CA GLY A 204 20.08 -3.48 7.20
C GLY A 204 21.41 -4.21 7.09
N ALA A 205 21.33 -5.51 6.79
CA ALA A 205 22.48 -6.34 6.45
C ALA A 205 22.93 -6.21 4.99
N GLY A 206 22.12 -5.57 4.13
CA GLY A 206 22.34 -5.51 2.68
C GLY A 206 22.08 -6.85 1.96
N THR A 207 21.35 -7.78 2.59
CA THR A 207 21.10 -9.14 2.09
C THR A 207 19.71 -9.32 1.49
N MET A 208 18.92 -8.25 1.36
CA MET A 208 17.53 -8.27 0.86
C MET A 208 17.31 -9.13 -0.40
N GLU A 209 18.21 -9.05 -1.39
CA GLU A 209 18.14 -9.86 -2.61
C GLU A 209 18.43 -11.34 -2.35
N GLU A 210 19.42 -11.63 -1.52
CA GLU A 210 19.86 -12.98 -1.19
C GLU A 210 18.80 -13.70 -0.34
N ASP A 211 18.21 -13.00 0.63
CA ASP A 211 17.11 -13.49 1.46
C ASP A 211 15.86 -13.80 0.62
N PHE A 212 15.53 -12.91 -0.33
CA PHE A 212 14.43 -13.11 -1.27
C PHE A 212 14.67 -14.37 -2.12
N LEU A 213 15.85 -14.52 -2.73
CA LEU A 213 16.19 -15.69 -3.53
C LEU A 213 16.19 -16.99 -2.70
N ALA A 214 16.69 -16.94 -1.47
CA ALA A 214 16.74 -18.10 -0.56
C ALA A 214 15.35 -18.57 -0.14
N TRP A 215 14.42 -17.64 0.08
CA TRP A 215 13.02 -17.95 0.37
C TRP A 215 12.23 -18.44 -0.86
N LYS A 216 12.52 -17.85 -2.03
CA LYS A 216 11.72 -18.03 -3.25
C LYS A 216 11.67 -19.48 -3.74
N GLU A 217 12.80 -20.19 -3.80
CA GLU A 217 12.82 -21.56 -4.32
C GLU A 217 12.05 -22.57 -3.44
N PRO A 218 12.24 -22.61 -2.10
CA PRO A 218 11.39 -23.41 -1.23
C PRO A 218 9.90 -23.05 -1.33
N MET A 219 9.57 -21.76 -1.39
CA MET A 219 8.19 -21.30 -1.53
C MET A 219 7.56 -21.83 -2.82
N TRP A 220 8.25 -21.71 -3.96
CA TRP A 220 7.74 -22.21 -5.24
C TRP A 220 7.48 -23.72 -5.22
N LYS A 221 8.35 -24.47 -4.55
CA LYS A 221 8.16 -25.91 -4.36
C LYS A 221 6.86 -26.20 -3.59
N ASP A 222 6.68 -25.56 -2.43
CA ASP A 222 5.49 -25.75 -1.59
C ASP A 222 4.21 -25.32 -2.32
N LEU A 223 4.28 -24.23 -3.09
CA LEU A 223 3.18 -23.76 -3.93
C LEU A 223 2.84 -24.75 -5.05
N ALA A 224 3.85 -25.28 -5.74
CA ALA A 224 3.64 -26.26 -6.80
C ALA A 224 2.99 -27.54 -6.27
N GLU A 225 3.39 -28.01 -5.08
CA GLU A 225 2.77 -29.16 -4.43
C GLU A 225 1.31 -28.87 -4.02
N SER A 226 1.05 -27.70 -3.40
CA SER A 226 -0.27 -27.32 -2.90
C SER A 226 -1.29 -27.01 -4.01
N MET A 227 -0.85 -26.39 -5.10
CA MET A 227 -1.68 -25.99 -6.23
C MET A 227 -1.61 -26.98 -7.41
N HIS A 228 -0.89 -28.10 -7.25
CA HIS A 228 -0.67 -29.12 -8.28
C HIS A 228 -0.11 -28.56 -9.60
N LEU A 229 0.84 -27.63 -9.49
CA LEU A 229 1.47 -26.98 -10.64
C LEU A 229 2.59 -27.86 -11.18
N GLN A 230 2.80 -27.81 -12.50
CA GLN A 230 3.94 -28.45 -13.14
C GLN A 230 4.99 -27.39 -13.45
N GLU A 231 6.20 -27.60 -12.94
CA GLU A 231 7.34 -26.76 -13.32
C GLU A 231 7.70 -26.99 -14.80
N ARG A 232 7.89 -25.89 -15.52
CA ARG A 232 8.30 -25.86 -16.92
C ARG A 232 9.56 -25.03 -17.07
N GLU A 233 10.30 -25.29 -18.14
CA GLU A 233 11.45 -24.46 -18.51
C GLU A 233 10.97 -23.01 -18.76
N ALA A 234 11.62 -22.05 -18.10
CA ALA A 234 11.22 -20.65 -18.17
C ALA A 234 11.42 -20.10 -19.59
N VAL A 235 10.32 -19.79 -20.26
CA VAL A 235 10.34 -19.08 -21.55
C VAL A 235 10.05 -17.60 -21.29
N TYR A 236 10.78 -16.71 -21.95
CA TYR A 236 10.48 -15.28 -21.91
C TYR A 236 9.17 -15.01 -22.66
N GLU A 237 8.14 -14.60 -21.92
CA GLU A 237 6.86 -14.17 -22.45
C GLU A 237 6.77 -12.63 -22.29
N PRO A 238 6.82 -11.84 -23.38
CA PRO A 238 6.73 -10.38 -23.28
C PRO A 238 5.32 -9.98 -22.82
N VAL A 239 5.26 -9.11 -21.80
CA VAL A 239 3.99 -8.56 -21.27
C VAL A 239 3.53 -7.29 -22.00
N LEU A 240 4.41 -6.71 -22.83
CA LEU A 240 4.15 -5.52 -23.64
C LEU A 240 4.48 -5.80 -25.10
N GLU A 241 3.69 -5.21 -25.99
CA GLU A 241 3.97 -5.14 -27.42
C GLU A 241 4.50 -3.74 -27.76
N VAL A 242 5.60 -3.68 -28.52
CA VAL A 242 6.18 -2.42 -28.99
C VAL A 242 5.70 -2.17 -30.41
N THR A 243 5.01 -1.05 -30.63
CA THR A 243 4.54 -0.61 -31.95
C THR A 243 5.09 0.77 -32.27
N GLU A 244 5.90 0.86 -33.32
CA GLU A 244 6.39 2.15 -33.83
C GLU A 244 5.26 2.91 -34.56
N LYS A 245 5.13 4.21 -34.29
CA LYS A 245 4.16 5.09 -34.93
C LYS A 245 4.86 6.16 -35.78
N PRO A 246 5.12 5.89 -37.07
CA PRO A 246 5.96 6.75 -37.91
C PRO A 246 5.36 8.14 -38.24
N GLY A 247 4.08 8.35 -37.93
CA GLY A 247 3.41 9.64 -38.09
C GLY A 247 3.36 10.51 -36.83
N MET A 248 4.02 10.10 -35.75
CA MET A 248 4.13 10.86 -34.51
C MET A 248 5.58 11.32 -34.32
N ASP A 249 5.75 12.55 -33.85
CA ASP A 249 7.03 13.17 -33.53
C ASP A 249 6.96 13.87 -32.16
N ALA A 250 8.06 14.51 -31.75
CA ALA A 250 8.13 15.18 -30.44
C ALA A 250 7.14 16.36 -30.29
N GLU A 251 6.62 16.90 -31.39
CA GLU A 251 5.67 18.01 -31.37
C GLU A 251 4.21 17.52 -31.34
N SER A 252 3.99 16.21 -31.36
CA SER A 252 2.66 15.62 -31.35
C SER A 252 2.08 15.65 -29.92
N ASP A 253 0.87 16.21 -29.77
CA ASP A 253 0.20 16.43 -28.47
C ASP A 253 0.06 15.19 -27.57
N ASP A 254 0.08 13.98 -28.15
CA ASP A 254 -0.05 12.71 -27.44
C ASP A 254 1.31 12.04 -27.08
N VAL A 255 2.45 12.68 -27.39
CA VAL A 255 3.80 12.16 -27.14
C VAL A 255 4.34 12.72 -25.84
N TYR A 256 4.58 11.84 -24.87
CA TYR A 256 5.25 12.19 -23.62
C TYR A 256 6.76 12.36 -23.84
N LEU A 257 7.31 13.47 -23.37
CA LEU A 257 8.74 13.82 -23.41
C LEU A 257 9.39 13.80 -22.02
N GLY A 258 8.65 13.35 -21.01
CA GLY A 258 9.10 13.27 -19.61
C GLY A 258 8.06 13.76 -18.61
N GLU A 259 6.89 14.15 -19.08
CA GLU A 259 5.77 14.56 -18.23
C GLU A 259 5.30 13.40 -17.34
N PRO A 260 5.03 13.64 -16.04
CA PRO A 260 4.62 12.59 -15.12
C PRO A 260 3.31 11.89 -15.48
N ASN A 261 2.35 12.63 -16.06
CA ASN A 261 1.04 12.11 -16.40
C ASN A 261 0.34 12.98 -17.47
N LYS A 262 -0.85 12.54 -17.88
CA LYS A 262 -1.64 13.22 -18.92
C LYS A 262 -1.98 14.66 -18.60
N ASN A 263 -2.22 15.00 -17.34
CA ASN A 263 -2.52 16.38 -16.95
C ASN A 263 -1.31 17.29 -17.25
N HIS A 264 -0.10 16.80 -16.98
CA HIS A 264 1.14 17.52 -17.28
C HIS A 264 1.39 17.67 -18.78
N LEU A 265 1.13 16.61 -19.55
CA LEU A 265 1.20 16.66 -21.02
C LEU A 265 0.25 17.71 -21.60
N GLU A 266 -0.97 17.81 -21.07
CA GLU A 266 -1.97 18.82 -21.48
C GLU A 266 -1.71 20.22 -20.89
N GLY A 267 -0.61 20.43 -20.16
CA GLY A 267 -0.27 21.71 -19.52
C GLY A 267 -1.20 22.09 -18.34
N ARG A 268 -1.89 21.13 -17.74
CA ARG A 268 -2.86 21.31 -16.66
C ARG A 268 -2.27 20.87 -15.32
N GLN A 269 -1.72 21.80 -14.54
CA GLN A 269 -1.34 21.51 -13.15
C GLN A 269 -2.46 21.89 -12.18
N LYS A 270 -3.39 20.96 -11.96
CA LYS A 270 -4.48 21.13 -10.99
C LYS A 270 -4.42 20.01 -9.96
N GLY A 271 -4.66 20.39 -8.70
CA GLY A 271 -4.75 19.43 -7.60
C GLY A 271 -6.00 18.53 -7.67
N PRO A 272 -6.10 17.53 -6.78
CA PRO A 272 -5.18 17.28 -5.67
C PRO A 272 -3.81 16.78 -6.15
N PHE A 273 -2.76 17.19 -5.44
CA PHE A 273 -1.39 16.77 -5.70
C PHE A 273 -1.02 15.60 -4.79
N ASN A 274 -0.45 14.56 -5.37
CA ASN A 274 -0.06 13.32 -4.68
C ASN A 274 1.01 12.59 -5.50
N ALA A 275 1.35 11.37 -5.12
CA ALA A 275 2.34 10.56 -5.84
C ALA A 275 1.99 10.41 -7.34
N HIS A 276 0.72 10.23 -7.70
CA HIS A 276 0.29 10.04 -9.10
C HIS A 276 0.11 11.33 -9.90
N ASN A 277 0.05 12.47 -9.21
CA ASN A 277 -0.13 13.80 -9.79
C ASN A 277 0.75 14.81 -9.05
N PRO A 278 2.07 14.83 -9.33
CA PRO A 278 2.98 15.75 -8.65
C PRO A 278 2.70 17.20 -9.05
N TYR A 279 3.19 18.15 -8.26
CA TYR A 279 3.24 19.57 -8.63
C TYR A 279 4.66 19.90 -9.14
N ILE A 280 4.78 20.52 -10.32
CA ILE A 280 6.09 20.97 -10.82
C ILE A 280 6.42 22.31 -10.14
N ALA A 281 7.00 22.21 -8.95
CA ALA A 281 7.36 23.36 -8.14
C ALA A 281 8.69 23.99 -8.58
N PRO A 282 8.78 25.33 -8.76
CA PRO A 282 10.05 25.98 -8.98
C PRO A 282 10.91 25.99 -7.72
N ILE A 283 12.23 25.87 -7.90
CA ILE A 283 13.22 26.05 -6.85
C ILE A 283 13.48 27.55 -6.71
N ALA A 284 13.05 28.14 -5.59
CA ALA A 284 13.19 29.56 -5.31
C ALA A 284 14.61 29.94 -4.86
N GLU A 285 15.23 29.11 -4.02
CA GLU A 285 16.61 29.26 -3.55
C GLU A 285 17.31 27.91 -3.52
N SER A 286 18.62 27.89 -3.80
CA SER A 286 19.49 26.74 -3.60
C SER A 286 20.86 27.21 -3.10
N LYS A 287 21.35 26.63 -1.99
CA LYS A 287 22.66 26.97 -1.42
C LYS A 287 23.39 25.75 -0.87
N GLU A 288 24.71 25.76 -1.00
CA GLU A 288 25.59 24.76 -0.38
C GLU A 288 25.74 25.05 1.12
N LEU A 289 25.46 24.04 1.96
CA LEU A 289 25.57 24.13 3.41
C LEU A 289 26.96 23.73 3.89
N PHE A 290 27.65 22.86 3.17
CA PHE A 290 28.98 22.40 3.57
C PHE A 290 30.08 23.30 3.02
N THR A 291 31.15 23.42 3.80
CA THR A 291 32.38 24.11 3.40
C THR A 291 33.52 23.13 3.12
N VAL A 292 33.26 21.83 3.24
CA VAL A 292 34.23 20.76 2.94
C VAL A 292 34.22 20.42 1.45
N LYS A 293 35.29 19.80 0.96
CA LYS A 293 35.49 19.55 -0.48
C LYS A 293 35.04 18.17 -0.97
N ASP A 294 34.91 17.23 -0.04
CA ASP A 294 34.69 15.81 -0.32
C ASP A 294 33.22 15.41 -0.24
N ARG A 295 32.34 16.29 0.25
CA ARG A 295 30.90 16.07 0.37
C ARG A 295 30.15 17.37 0.15
N ASN A 296 28.93 17.26 -0.39
CA ASN A 296 28.04 18.38 -0.66
C ASN A 296 26.72 18.15 0.11
N CYS A 297 26.11 19.21 0.60
CA CYS A 297 24.79 19.20 1.21
C CYS A 297 24.05 20.47 0.79
N LEU A 298 23.00 20.32 -0.02
CA LEU A 298 22.24 21.44 -0.55
C LEU A 298 21.04 21.75 0.35
N HIS A 299 20.83 23.02 0.65
CA HIS A 299 19.55 23.55 1.10
C HIS A 299 18.79 24.08 -0.11
N MET A 300 17.53 23.69 -0.22
CA MET A 300 16.65 24.10 -1.32
C MET A 300 15.34 24.65 -0.75
N GLU A 301 14.90 25.79 -1.27
CA GLU A 301 13.57 26.35 -1.00
C GLU A 301 12.67 26.09 -2.21
N ILE A 302 11.57 25.39 -1.99
CA ILE A 302 10.62 24.97 -3.03
C ILE A 302 9.36 25.80 -2.93
N ASP A 303 9.04 26.57 -3.98
CA ASP A 303 7.87 27.46 -3.97
C ASP A 303 6.60 26.70 -4.37
N ILE A 304 5.70 26.54 -3.39
CA ILE A 304 4.40 25.90 -3.55
C ILE A 304 3.23 26.89 -3.64
N SER A 305 3.50 28.21 -3.66
CA SER A 305 2.46 29.26 -3.63
C SER A 305 1.51 29.23 -4.84
N GLY A 306 1.97 28.69 -5.97
CA GLY A 306 1.16 28.45 -7.18
C GLY A 306 0.27 27.20 -7.12
N SER A 307 0.28 26.47 -6.00
CA SER A 307 -0.44 25.21 -5.82
C SER A 307 -1.43 25.30 -4.65
N ASN A 308 -2.25 24.25 -4.48
CA ASN A 308 -3.05 24.04 -3.27
C ASN A 308 -2.42 23.01 -2.32
N LEU A 309 -1.11 22.76 -2.43
CA LEU A 309 -0.38 21.94 -1.47
C LEU A 309 -0.34 22.62 -0.10
N THR A 310 -0.47 21.82 0.94
CA THR A 310 -0.30 22.22 2.33
C THR A 310 0.60 21.21 3.02
N TYR A 311 1.40 21.66 3.97
CA TYR A 311 2.24 20.79 4.79
C TYR A 311 2.30 21.33 6.22
N THR A 312 2.66 20.45 7.15
CA THR A 312 2.98 20.77 8.54
C THR A 312 4.46 20.52 8.79
N THR A 313 5.05 21.24 9.75
CA THR A 313 6.43 20.98 10.18
C THR A 313 6.58 19.53 10.64
N GLY A 314 7.45 18.78 9.97
CA GLY A 314 7.66 17.34 10.22
C GLY A 314 7.22 16.46 9.05
N ASP A 315 6.39 16.98 8.14
CA ASP A 315 6.00 16.26 6.93
C ASP A 315 7.19 16.06 5.98
N HIS A 316 7.03 15.10 5.07
CA HIS A 316 8.02 14.76 4.04
C HIS A 316 7.66 15.38 2.69
N ILE A 317 8.69 15.62 1.87
CA ILE A 317 8.54 15.98 0.46
C ILE A 317 9.06 14.84 -0.41
N ALA A 318 8.25 14.38 -1.38
CA ALA A 318 8.66 13.44 -2.40
C ALA A 318 9.12 14.20 -3.65
N ILE A 319 10.32 13.87 -4.15
CA ILE A 319 10.91 14.51 -5.33
C ILE A 319 11.00 13.47 -6.45
N TRP A 320 10.45 13.80 -7.62
CA TRP A 320 10.55 12.98 -8.81
C TRP A 320 11.86 13.29 -9.54
N PRO A 321 12.83 12.37 -9.60
CA PRO A 321 14.12 12.63 -10.22
C PRO A 321 14.09 12.35 -11.73
N THR A 322 15.10 12.88 -12.44
CA THR A 322 15.44 12.45 -13.79
C THR A 322 16.84 11.82 -13.79
N ASN A 323 17.03 10.76 -14.57
CA ASN A 323 18.35 10.15 -14.73
C ASN A 323 19.38 11.16 -15.25
N ALA A 324 20.64 11.01 -14.83
CA ALA A 324 21.73 11.84 -15.35
C ALA A 324 21.97 11.53 -16.83
N GLY A 325 22.05 12.55 -17.69
CA GLY A 325 22.20 12.37 -19.15
C GLY A 325 23.34 11.44 -19.55
N LYS A 326 24.49 11.51 -18.86
CA LYS A 326 25.64 10.62 -19.08
C LYS A 326 25.34 9.13 -18.87
N GLU A 327 24.41 8.80 -17.96
CA GLU A 327 24.02 7.40 -17.70
C GLU A 327 22.95 6.96 -18.70
N VAL A 328 22.09 7.87 -19.15
CA VAL A 328 21.13 7.62 -20.25
C VAL A 328 21.87 7.33 -21.54
N ASP A 329 22.88 8.13 -21.89
CA ASP A 329 23.70 7.94 -23.10
C ASP A 329 24.49 6.63 -23.07
N ARG A 330 24.74 6.07 -21.87
CA ARG A 330 25.50 4.84 -21.67
C ARG A 330 24.65 3.58 -21.83
N PHE A 331 23.37 3.64 -21.45
CA PHE A 331 22.44 2.51 -21.44
C PHE A 331 22.08 2.07 -22.86
#